data_AF-A0AA38MI27-F1
#
_entry.id   AF-A0AA38MI27-F1
#
_cell.length_a   1.000
_cell.length_b   1.000
_cell.length_c   1.000
_cell.angle_alpha   90.00
_cell.angle_beta   90.00
_cell.angle_gamma   90.00
#
_symmetry.space_group_name_H-M   'P 1'
#
loop_
_entity.id
_entity.type
_entity.pdbx_description
1 polymer ?
#
loop_
_entity_poly.entity_id
_entity_poly.type
_entity_poly.pdbx_seq_one_letter_code
_entity_poly.pdbx_strand_id
1 'polypeptide(L)'
;MERKRALPESIAKDVEEATSSLLPKKSRDAYYKELNYFNNWKQENNVSGVSEDVVLGYFFNVSKRVAASSMWTKYSMLRATLKLHENADISQYGRLIAFLKNESKNHKPKKAKVLEREHIQQFLVEAPNTKYLMMKVSRDLWAF
;
A
#
# COMPACT_ATOMS: atom_id res chain seq x y z
N MET A 1 34.22 17.81 -7.77
CA MET A 1 33.87 16.47 -7.26
C MET A 1 33.62 16.58 -5.77
N GLU A 2 32.37 16.74 -5.35
CA GLU A 2 32.04 16.80 -3.92
C GLU A 2 32.13 15.39 -3.32
N ARG A 3 33.08 15.20 -2.40
CA ARG A 3 33.14 14.01 -1.55
C ARG A 3 31.89 14.04 -0.65
N LYS A 4 30.96 13.09 -0.84
CA LYS A 4 29.90 12.82 0.13
C LYS A 4 30.56 12.59 1.50
N ARG A 5 30.40 13.52 2.45
CA ARG A 5 30.86 13.32 3.83
C ARG A 5 30.11 12.11 4.38
N ALA A 6 30.84 11.07 4.77
CA ALA A 6 30.24 9.93 5.46
C ALA A 6 29.70 10.40 6.82
N LEU A 7 28.43 10.11 7.07
CA LEU A 7 27.79 10.41 8.36
C LEU A 7 28.44 9.56 9.46
N PRO A 8 28.67 10.11 10.67
CA PRO A 8 29.08 9.32 11.83
C PRO A 8 28.08 8.19 12.11
N GLU A 9 28.57 7.03 12.56
CA GLU A 9 27.76 5.83 12.74
C GLU A 9 26.60 6.00 13.74
N SER A 10 26.79 6.83 14.78
CA SER A 10 25.72 7.18 15.73
C SER A 10 24.56 7.90 15.04
N ILE A 11 24.88 8.93 14.25
CA ILE A 11 23.89 9.70 13.50
C ILE A 11 23.25 8.84 12.41
N ALA A 12 24.00 7.91 11.78
CA ALA A 12 23.44 6.99 10.80
C ALA A 12 22.37 6.06 11.40
N LYS A 13 22.58 5.55 12.63
CA LYS A 13 21.59 4.76 13.37
C LYS A 13 20.36 5.59 13.75
N ASP A 14 20.54 6.80 14.26
CA ASP A 14 19.43 7.70 14.59
C ASP A 14 18.59 8.04 13.35
N VAL A 15 19.26 8.26 12.21
CA VAL A 15 18.60 8.49 10.91
C VAL A 15 17.85 7.23 10.48
N GLU A 16 18.42 6.04 10.59
CA GLU A 16 17.76 4.78 10.22
C GLU A 16 16.52 4.51 11.08
N GLU A 17 16.60 4.79 12.39
CA GLU A 17 15.48 4.63 13.32
C GLU A 17 14.36 5.66 13.05
N ALA A 18 14.74 6.92 12.82
CA ALA A 18 13.79 7.96 12.39
C ALA A 18 13.14 7.60 11.05
N THR A 19 13.92 7.16 10.07
CA THR A 19 13.48 6.73 8.73
C THR A 19 12.53 5.53 8.82
N SER A 20 12.84 4.58 9.68
CA SER A 20 11.99 3.43 10.00
C SER A 20 10.63 3.89 10.55
N SER A 21 10.61 4.92 11.40
CA SER A 21 9.36 5.45 11.96
C SER A 21 8.46 6.17 10.94
N LEU A 22 8.99 6.55 9.77
CA LEU A 22 8.23 7.26 8.73
C LEU A 22 7.22 6.37 7.98
N LEU A 23 7.41 5.04 8.01
CA LEU A 23 6.46 4.08 7.45
C LEU A 23 5.58 3.48 8.56
N PRO A 24 4.29 3.18 8.29
CA PRO A 24 3.41 2.61 9.31
C PRO A 24 3.96 1.26 9.82
N LYS A 25 4.19 1.16 11.14
CA LYS A 25 4.84 0.00 11.78
C LYS A 25 4.20 -1.34 11.38
N LYS A 26 2.87 -1.41 11.34
CA LYS A 26 2.11 -2.65 11.05
C LYS A 26 2.18 -3.08 9.58
N SER A 27 2.33 -2.14 8.64
CA SER A 27 2.25 -2.42 7.20
C SER A 27 3.57 -2.18 6.47
N ARG A 28 4.67 -1.98 7.19
CA ARG A 28 5.99 -1.66 6.63
C ARG A 28 6.42 -2.65 5.56
N ASP A 29 6.23 -3.94 5.79
CA ASP A 29 6.58 -5.00 4.84
C ASP A 29 5.84 -4.86 3.51
N ALA A 30 4.57 -4.40 3.54
CA ALA A 30 3.80 -4.18 2.32
C ALA A 30 4.39 -3.04 1.46
N TYR A 31 4.90 -1.99 2.11
CA TYR A 31 5.55 -0.85 1.42
C TYR A 31 6.85 -1.29 0.74
N TYR A 32 7.70 -2.03 1.46
CA TYR A 32 8.93 -2.57 0.88
C TYR A 32 8.67 -3.58 -0.23
N LYS A 33 7.63 -4.41 -0.09
CA LYS A 33 7.20 -5.33 -1.13
C LYS A 33 6.80 -4.58 -2.41
N GLU A 34 6.10 -3.45 -2.29
CA GLU A 34 5.76 -2.61 -3.45
C GLU A 34 7.00 -1.99 -4.10
N LEU A 35 7.95 -1.49 -3.30
CA LEU A 35 9.23 -0.98 -3.80
C LEU A 35 10.01 -2.08 -4.55
N ASN A 36 10.04 -3.31 -4.02
CA ASN A 36 10.69 -4.44 -4.68
C ASN A 36 10.02 -4.80 -6.01
N TYR A 37 8.68 -4.75 -6.08
CA TYR A 37 8.00 -4.94 -7.36
C TYR A 37 8.38 -3.90 -8.41
N PHE A 38 8.51 -2.64 -8.00
CA PHE A 38 8.97 -1.58 -8.89
C PHE A 38 10.43 -1.78 -9.33
N ASN A 39 11.32 -2.14 -8.41
CA ASN A 39 12.73 -2.39 -8.71
C ASN A 39 12.93 -3.60 -9.64
N ASN A 40 12.19 -4.67 -9.43
CA ASN A 40 12.22 -5.83 -10.33
C ASN A 40 11.73 -5.45 -11.73
N TRP A 41 10.64 -4.69 -11.83
CA TRP A 41 10.16 -4.21 -13.12
C TRP A 41 11.18 -3.29 -13.83
N LYS A 42 11.87 -2.42 -13.09
CA LYS A 42 12.97 -1.60 -13.63
C LYS A 42 14.08 -2.48 -14.21
N GLN A 43 14.50 -3.52 -13.48
CA GLN A 43 15.52 -4.47 -13.93
C GLN A 43 15.08 -5.24 -15.18
N GLU A 44 13.86 -5.76 -15.19
CA GLU A 44 13.30 -6.49 -16.34
C GLU A 44 13.24 -5.64 -17.61
N ASN A 45 13.03 -4.32 -17.47
CA ASN A 45 12.94 -3.38 -18.59
C ASN A 45 14.25 -2.64 -18.88
N ASN A 46 15.34 -2.96 -18.15
CA ASN A 46 16.65 -2.29 -18.25
C ASN A 46 16.57 -0.76 -18.10
N VAL A 47 15.71 -0.27 -17.21
CA VAL A 47 15.51 1.16 -16.96
C VAL A 47 16.12 1.55 -15.62
N SER A 48 16.87 2.64 -15.59
CA SER A 48 17.45 3.21 -14.38
C SER A 48 16.75 4.50 -13.96
N GLY A 49 16.84 4.83 -12.66
CA GLY A 49 16.25 6.04 -12.10
C GLY A 49 14.73 5.98 -11.89
N VAL A 50 14.15 7.13 -11.59
CA VAL A 50 12.75 7.30 -11.17
C VAL A 50 12.17 8.55 -11.83
N SER A 51 12.29 8.67 -13.16
CA SER A 51 11.63 9.78 -13.87
C SER A 51 10.12 9.55 -13.97
N GLU A 52 9.37 10.60 -14.31
CA GLU A 52 7.94 10.49 -14.54
C GLU A 52 7.59 9.44 -15.59
N ASP A 53 8.35 9.34 -16.69
CA ASP A 53 8.09 8.37 -17.76
C ASP A 53 8.26 6.93 -17.27
N VAL A 54 9.27 6.67 -16.43
CA VAL A 54 9.53 5.35 -15.84
C VAL A 54 8.38 4.94 -14.93
N VAL A 55 7.97 5.84 -14.02
CA VAL A 55 6.90 5.55 -13.07
C VAL A 55 5.55 5.43 -13.79
N LEU A 56 5.29 6.28 -14.79
CA LEU A 56 4.08 6.18 -15.61
C LEU A 56 4.02 4.85 -16.38
N GLY A 57 5.13 4.42 -16.99
CA GLY A 57 5.24 3.13 -17.68
C GLY A 57 4.98 1.96 -16.74
N TYR A 58 5.52 2.01 -15.52
CA TYR A 58 5.23 1.02 -14.47
C TYR A 58 3.73 0.98 -14.14
N PHE A 59 3.11 2.12 -13.85
CA PHE A 59 1.69 2.17 -13.50
C PHE A 59 0.76 1.77 -14.66
N PHE A 60 1.18 1.99 -15.90
CA PHE A 60 0.49 1.46 -17.08
C PHE A 60 0.57 -0.07 -17.17
N ASN A 61 1.65 -0.71 -16.70
CA ASN A 61 1.71 -2.16 -16.58
C ASN A 61 0.81 -2.66 -15.44
N VAL A 62 0.85 -1.97 -14.30
CA VAL A 62 0.04 -2.29 -13.11
C VAL A 62 -1.45 -2.18 -13.40
N SER A 63 -1.89 -1.18 -14.16
CA SER A 63 -3.32 -0.97 -14.50
C SER A 63 -3.97 -2.14 -15.21
N LYS A 64 -3.19 -2.91 -15.97
CA LYS A 64 -3.68 -4.11 -16.66
C LYS A 64 -4.01 -5.26 -15.72
N ARG A 65 -3.53 -5.21 -14.47
CA ARG A 65 -3.59 -6.34 -13.51
C ARG A 65 -4.39 -6.04 -12.25
N VAL A 66 -4.61 -4.77 -11.92
CA VAL A 66 -5.25 -4.39 -10.64
C VAL A 66 -6.38 -3.39 -10.84
N ALA A 67 -7.35 -3.40 -9.92
CA ALA A 67 -8.39 -2.39 -9.87
C ALA A 67 -7.83 -1.00 -9.52
N ALA A 68 -8.50 0.07 -9.98
CA ALA A 68 -8.06 1.45 -9.74
C ALA A 68 -7.88 1.80 -8.25
N SER A 69 -8.74 1.28 -7.36
CA SER A 69 -8.58 1.48 -5.91
C SER A 69 -7.28 0.87 -5.37
N SER A 70 -6.94 -0.35 -5.81
CA SER A 70 -5.67 -1.00 -5.48
C SER A 70 -4.47 -0.23 -6.08
N MET A 71 -4.65 0.39 -7.25
CA MET A 71 -3.60 1.17 -7.90
C MET A 71 -3.23 2.43 -7.09
N TRP A 72 -4.22 3.13 -6.55
CA TRP A 72 -3.97 4.27 -5.65
C TRP A 72 -3.24 3.83 -4.37
N THR A 73 -3.59 2.67 -3.80
CA THR A 73 -2.86 2.10 -2.67
C THR A 73 -1.40 1.83 -3.02
N LYS A 74 -1.13 1.23 -4.19
CA LYS A 74 0.22 0.99 -4.70
C LYS A 74 0.99 2.28 -4.92
N TYR A 75 0.35 3.29 -5.51
CA TYR A 75 0.91 4.63 -5.66
C TYR A 75 1.31 5.24 -4.30
N SER A 76 0.45 5.19 -3.30
CA SER A 76 0.75 5.72 -1.97
C SER A 76 1.93 4.99 -1.32
N MET A 77 1.99 3.66 -1.44
CA MET A 77 3.10 2.87 -0.93
C MET A 77 4.42 3.23 -1.62
N LEU A 78 4.41 3.26 -2.95
CA LEU A 78 5.59 3.56 -3.75
C LEU A 78 6.06 5.02 -3.57
N ARG A 79 5.14 5.98 -3.43
CA ARG A 79 5.46 7.37 -3.14
C ARG A 79 6.23 7.51 -1.84
N ALA A 80 5.76 6.85 -0.78
CA ALA A 80 6.40 6.93 0.53
C ALA A 80 7.80 6.33 0.50
N THR A 81 7.97 5.17 -0.15
CA THR A 81 9.27 4.49 -0.21
C THR A 81 10.27 5.20 -1.14
N LEU A 82 9.84 5.71 -2.29
CA LEU A 82 10.72 6.46 -3.20
C LEU A 82 11.19 7.78 -2.60
N LYS A 83 10.30 8.48 -1.87
CA LYS A 83 10.68 9.67 -1.12
C LYS A 83 11.72 9.37 -0.03
N LEU A 84 11.61 8.19 0.59
CA LEU A 84 12.50 7.74 1.66
C LEU A 84 13.89 7.32 1.17
N HIS A 85 13.95 6.51 0.12
CA HIS A 85 15.19 5.85 -0.32
C HIS A 85 15.90 6.54 -1.48
N GLU A 86 15.14 7.14 -2.40
CA GLU A 86 15.68 7.73 -3.63
C GLU A 86 15.51 9.27 -3.66
N ASN A 87 14.97 9.86 -2.57
CA ASN A 87 14.59 11.27 -2.45
C ASN A 87 13.75 11.76 -3.64
N ALA A 88 12.96 10.85 -4.24
CA ALA A 88 12.16 11.10 -5.43
C ALA A 88 10.71 11.35 -5.04
N ASP A 89 10.23 12.58 -5.28
CA ASP A 89 8.83 12.95 -4.99
C ASP A 89 7.93 12.78 -6.21
N ILE A 90 7.39 11.57 -6.36
CA ILE A 90 6.48 11.22 -7.46
C ILE A 90 5.10 11.93 -7.37
N SER A 91 4.85 12.77 -6.37
CA SER A 91 3.64 13.61 -6.35
C SER A 91 3.70 14.81 -7.29
N GLN A 92 4.90 15.16 -7.75
CA GLN A 92 5.11 16.21 -8.73
C GLN A 92 4.84 15.71 -10.17
N TYR A 93 4.59 14.42 -10.36
CA TYR A 93 4.41 13.78 -11.66
C TYR A 93 2.97 13.96 -12.16
N GLY A 94 2.69 15.12 -12.77
CA GLY A 94 1.35 15.50 -13.22
C GLY A 94 0.71 14.52 -14.21
N ARG A 95 1.48 13.97 -15.16
CA ARG A 95 0.98 12.98 -16.15
C ARG A 95 0.62 11.68 -15.46
N LEU A 96 1.41 11.23 -14.48
CA LEU A 96 1.11 10.07 -13.65
C LEU A 96 -0.20 10.28 -12.87
N ILE A 97 -0.34 11.40 -12.18
CA ILE A 97 -1.56 11.70 -11.41
C ILE A 97 -2.78 11.77 -12.31
N ALA A 98 -2.66 12.41 -13.48
CA ALA A 98 -3.75 12.48 -14.46
C ALA A 98 -4.16 11.09 -14.95
N PHE A 99 -3.19 10.21 -15.23
CA PHE A 99 -3.43 8.82 -15.60
C PHE A 99 -4.18 8.05 -14.50
N LEU A 100 -3.68 8.08 -13.25
CA LEU A 100 -4.33 7.40 -12.11
C LEU A 100 -5.77 7.89 -11.88
N LYS A 101 -6.01 9.20 -12.01
CA LYS A 101 -7.36 9.77 -11.93
C LYS A 101 -8.26 9.26 -13.05
N ASN A 102 -7.74 9.13 -14.26
CA ASN A 102 -8.52 8.65 -15.39
C ASN A 102 -8.94 7.18 -15.22
N GLU A 103 -8.01 6.34 -14.75
CA GLU A 103 -8.30 4.94 -14.40
C GLU A 103 -9.37 4.82 -13.30
N SER A 104 -9.41 5.77 -12.35
CA SER A 104 -10.44 5.76 -11.30
C SER A 104 -11.83 6.20 -11.74
N LYS A 105 -11.99 6.94 -12.84
CA LYS A 105 -13.32 7.43 -13.29
C LYS A 105 -14.28 6.30 -13.61
N ASN A 106 -13.77 5.20 -14.15
CA ASN A 106 -14.57 4.03 -14.50
C ASN A 106 -14.70 3.04 -13.34
N HIS A 107 -14.10 3.32 -12.19
CA HIS A 107 -14.13 2.41 -11.04
C HIS A 107 -15.48 2.46 -10.34
N LYS A 108 -16.22 1.35 -10.41
CA LYS A 108 -17.40 1.14 -9.56
C LYS A 108 -16.95 0.53 -8.22
N PRO A 109 -17.14 1.21 -7.08
CA PRO A 109 -16.74 0.68 -5.80
C PRO A 109 -17.53 -0.59 -5.48
N LYS A 110 -16.82 -1.68 -5.14
CA LYS A 110 -17.43 -2.91 -4.67
C LYS A 110 -17.90 -2.69 -3.23
N LYS A 111 -19.18 -2.41 -3.03
CA LYS A 111 -19.76 -2.33 -1.69
C LYS A 111 -19.79 -3.74 -1.08
N ALA A 112 -19.35 -3.87 0.17
CA ALA A 112 -19.55 -5.10 0.93
C ALA A 112 -21.05 -5.36 1.09
N LYS A 113 -21.47 -6.63 1.12
CA LYS A 113 -22.86 -6.96 1.43
C LYS A 113 -23.19 -6.49 2.84
N VAL A 114 -24.38 -5.89 2.99
CA VAL A 114 -24.88 -5.51 4.32
C VAL A 114 -25.16 -6.79 5.08
N LEU A 115 -24.63 -6.88 6.30
CA LEU A 115 -24.89 -8.01 7.18
C LEU A 115 -26.26 -7.81 7.84
N GLU A 116 -27.28 -8.49 7.30
CA GLU A 116 -28.65 -8.42 7.81
C GLU A 116 -28.87 -9.31 9.04
N ARG A 117 -29.99 -9.12 9.73
CA ARG A 117 -30.33 -9.81 10.98
C ARG A 117 -30.43 -11.32 10.78
N GLU A 118 -30.95 -11.74 9.64
CA GLU A 118 -31.16 -13.14 9.25
C GLU A 118 -29.81 -13.85 9.12
N HIS A 119 -28.83 -13.20 8.46
CA HIS A 119 -27.46 -13.72 8.37
C HIS A 119 -26.79 -13.86 9.74
N ILE A 120 -27.07 -12.94 10.66
CA ILE A 120 -26.58 -13.00 12.04
C ILE A 120 -27.21 -14.18 12.78
N GLN A 121 -28.53 -14.34 12.70
CA GLN A 121 -29.24 -15.45 13.35
C GLN A 121 -28.77 -16.79 12.81
N GLN A 122 -28.63 -16.91 11.48
CA GLN A 122 -28.08 -18.08 10.83
C GLN A 122 -26.67 -18.40 11.37
N PHE A 123 -25.80 -17.39 11.48
CA PHE A 123 -24.46 -17.57 12.06
C PHE A 123 -24.51 -18.02 13.53
N LEU A 124 -25.38 -17.43 14.36
CA LEU A 124 -25.51 -17.78 15.77
C LEU A 124 -26.02 -19.22 15.97
N VAL A 125 -26.90 -19.71 15.09
CA VAL A 125 -27.47 -21.06 15.17
C VAL A 125 -26.55 -22.11 14.56
N GLU A 126 -26.09 -21.89 13.34
CA GLU A 126 -25.47 -22.94 12.52
C GLU A 126 -23.94 -23.02 12.67
N ALA A 127 -23.27 -21.92 13.02
CA ALA A 127 -21.80 -21.92 13.06
C ALA A 127 -21.27 -22.76 14.25
N PRO A 128 -20.25 -23.63 14.08
CA PRO A 128 -19.75 -24.46 15.18
C PRO A 128 -19.16 -23.65 16.34
N ASN A 129 -19.61 -23.93 17.56
CA ASN A 129 -19.12 -23.24 18.77
C ASN A 129 -17.62 -23.46 19.01
N THR A 130 -17.09 -24.62 18.66
CA THR A 130 -15.65 -24.93 18.79
C THR A 130 -14.73 -23.90 18.13
N LYS A 131 -15.20 -23.23 17.07
CA LYS A 131 -14.44 -22.21 16.34
C LYS A 131 -14.94 -20.79 16.60
N TYR A 132 -16.24 -20.62 16.85
CA TYR A 132 -16.89 -19.31 16.82
C TYR A 132 -17.54 -18.86 18.14
N LEU A 133 -17.43 -19.64 19.23
CA LEU A 133 -18.10 -19.35 20.50
C LEU A 133 -17.81 -17.93 21.01
N MET A 134 -16.55 -17.49 21.02
CA MET A 134 -16.19 -16.13 21.47
C MET A 134 -16.89 -15.04 20.64
N MET A 135 -17.04 -15.24 19.33
CA MET A 135 -17.67 -14.27 18.44
C MET A 135 -19.20 -14.25 18.60
N LYS A 136 -19.81 -15.34 19.05
CA LYS A 136 -21.24 -15.40 19.39
C LYS A 136 -21.52 -14.68 20.73
N VAL A 137 -20.77 -15.04 21.77
CA VAL A 137 -21.00 -14.57 23.15
C VAL A 137 -20.64 -13.09 23.35
N SER A 138 -19.63 -12.57 22.65
CA SER A 138 -19.21 -11.17 22.77
C SER A 138 -20.25 -10.15 22.31
N ARG A 139 -21.25 -10.55 21.49
CA ARG A 139 -22.40 -9.68 21.14
C ARG A 139 -23.50 -9.68 22.19
N ASP A 140 -23.73 -10.81 22.86
CA ASP A 140 -24.81 -10.94 23.85
C ASP A 140 -24.46 -10.26 25.18
N LEU A 141 -23.16 -10.08 25.48
CA LEU A 141 -22.66 -9.43 26.70
C LEU A 141 -22.77 -7.89 26.70
N TRP A 142 -23.14 -7.25 25.58
CA TRP A 142 -23.36 -5.79 25.49
C TRP A 142 -24.86 -5.42 25.49
N ALA A 143 -25.74 -6.38 25.76
CA ALA A 143 -27.19 -6.20 25.82
C ALA A 143 -27.77 -6.20 27.26
N PHE A 144 -26.91 -6.09 28.28
CA PHE A 144 -27.29 -5.97 29.70
C PHE A 144 -26.78 -4.66 30.29
#